data_AF-A0A6L8DK39-F1
#
_entry.id   AF-A0A6L8DK39-F1
#
_cell.length_a   1.000
_cell.length_b   1.000
_cell.length_c   1.000
_cell.angle_alpha   90.00
_cell.angle_beta   90.00
_cell.angle_gamma   90.00
#
_symmetry.space_group_name_H-M   'P 1'
#
loop_
_entity.id
_entity.type
_entity.pdbx_description
1 polymer ?
#
loop_
_entity_poly.entity_id
_entity_poly.type
_entity_poly.pdbx_seq_one_letter_code
_entity_poly.pdbx_strand_id
1 'polypeptide(L)'
;MGRRNSGLNRHQKAWRKPGEERVSREDIAELLRLSESGDPEDRIVAATYMCPCHVRHRNEEVWKALYRMMEDEDARVRRRAWHTLEDGGCPTDPAFEPIVRRALYTETDRQVLGFARQFAEPFLNEDAVSRIREEKPAGRQLGKCDFCGSTRVPVAQDYETEIPAGGMTRAAWICDECSAGGVDA
;
A
#
# COMPACT_ATOMS: atom_id res chain seq x y z
N MET A 1 4.24 -1.06 -40.75
CA MET A 1 3.97 -2.33 -40.03
C MET A 1 3.83 -2.05 -38.54
N GLY A 2 2.61 -1.93 -38.03
CA GLY A 2 2.35 -1.67 -36.61
C GLY A 2 2.61 -2.92 -35.77
N ARG A 3 3.58 -2.86 -34.86
CA ARG A 3 3.79 -3.93 -33.88
C ARG A 3 2.56 -4.01 -32.98
N ARG A 4 1.83 -5.12 -33.05
CA ARG A 4 0.60 -5.36 -32.29
C ARG A 4 0.97 -5.35 -30.80
N ASN A 5 0.25 -4.55 -30.00
CA ASN A 5 0.35 -4.48 -28.53
C ASN A 5 -0.16 -5.76 -27.82
N SER A 6 -0.13 -6.92 -28.48
CA SER A 6 -0.52 -8.20 -27.90
C SER A 6 0.54 -8.62 -26.88
N GLY A 7 0.14 -8.77 -25.61
CA GLY A 7 1.01 -9.21 -24.51
C GLY A 7 1.44 -8.12 -23.52
N LEU A 8 1.06 -6.86 -23.72
CA LEU A 8 1.37 -5.78 -22.79
C LEU A 8 0.25 -5.57 -21.76
N ASN A 9 0.61 -5.43 -20.48
CA ASN A 9 -0.34 -5.07 -19.41
C ASN A 9 -0.87 -3.63 -19.61
N ARG A 10 -1.92 -3.25 -18.87
CA ARG A 10 -2.55 -1.91 -18.99
C ARG A 10 -1.51 -0.77 -18.89
N HIS A 11 -0.57 -0.89 -17.96
CA HIS A 11 0.49 0.10 -17.74
C HIS A 11 1.47 0.19 -18.91
N GLN A 12 1.91 -0.97 -19.42
CA GLN A 12 2.80 -1.06 -20.58
C GLN A 12 2.15 -0.55 -21.88
N LYS A 13 0.82 -0.65 -22.00
CA LYS A 13 0.05 -0.03 -23.10
C LYS A 13 -0.03 1.49 -22.94
N ALA A 14 -0.24 1.99 -21.73
CA ALA A 14 -0.22 3.43 -21.44
C ALA A 14 1.17 4.06 -21.72
N TRP A 15 2.25 3.38 -21.33
CA TRP A 15 3.65 3.76 -21.64
C TRP A 15 3.92 3.90 -23.15
N ARG A 16 3.11 3.26 -23.99
CA ARG A 16 3.29 3.22 -25.45
C ARG A 16 2.22 4.01 -26.21
N LYS A 17 1.44 4.89 -25.56
CA LYS A 17 0.50 5.78 -26.25
C LYS A 17 1.18 6.44 -27.46
N PRO A 18 0.71 6.18 -28.70
CA PRO A 18 1.26 6.82 -29.88
C PRO A 18 0.87 8.31 -29.89
N GLY A 19 1.80 9.19 -30.27
CA GLY A 19 1.52 10.63 -30.47
C GLY A 19 2.10 11.58 -29.42
N GLU A 20 2.51 11.08 -28.25
CA GLU A 20 3.12 11.92 -27.21
C GLU A 20 4.56 12.31 -27.54
N GLU A 21 4.91 13.57 -27.26
CA GLU A 21 6.28 14.09 -27.37
C GLU A 21 7.22 13.30 -26.45
N ARG A 22 8.42 13.01 -26.96
CA ARG A 22 9.40 12.21 -26.22
C ARG A 22 10.41 13.12 -25.56
N VAL A 23 10.65 12.83 -24.29
CA VAL A 23 11.68 13.48 -23.49
C VAL A 23 13.02 12.79 -23.78
N SER A 24 13.99 13.57 -24.26
CA SER A 24 15.39 13.15 -24.40
C SER A 24 16.10 13.12 -23.04
N ARG A 25 17.35 12.68 -22.99
CA ARG A 25 18.10 12.69 -21.71
C ARG A 25 18.43 14.11 -21.27
N GLU A 26 18.72 14.98 -22.22
CA GLU A 26 19.00 16.39 -22.00
C GLU A 26 17.75 17.09 -21.44
N ASP A 27 16.57 16.75 -21.96
CA ASP A 27 15.30 17.25 -21.44
C ASP A 27 15.06 16.81 -19.99
N ILE A 28 15.48 15.60 -19.58
CA ILE A 28 15.30 15.15 -18.18
C ILE A 28 16.04 16.06 -17.21
N ALA A 29 17.27 16.47 -17.53
CA ALA A 29 18.05 17.34 -16.66
C ALA A 29 17.35 18.69 -16.48
N GLU A 30 16.81 19.24 -17.56
CA GLU A 30 16.06 20.50 -17.53
C GLU A 30 14.72 20.35 -16.78
N LEU A 31 13.98 19.26 -16.99
CA LEU A 31 12.73 19.01 -16.28
C LEU A 31 12.98 18.84 -14.77
N LEU A 32 14.07 18.19 -14.37
CA LEU A 32 14.47 18.10 -12.96
C LEU A 32 14.73 19.48 -12.37
N ARG A 33 15.43 20.36 -13.11
CA ARG A 33 15.64 21.75 -12.71
C ARG A 33 14.30 22.51 -12.58
N LEU A 34 13.40 22.37 -13.55
CA LEU A 34 12.07 23.00 -13.53
C LEU A 34 11.20 22.50 -12.37
N SER A 35 11.32 21.22 -11.99
CA SER A 35 10.58 20.65 -10.85
C SER A 35 10.92 21.29 -9.51
N GLU A 36 12.04 22.01 -9.42
CA GLU A 36 12.52 22.70 -8.23
C GLU A 36 12.37 24.23 -8.35
N SER A 37 11.76 24.72 -9.43
CA SER A 37 11.52 26.15 -9.65
C SER A 37 10.53 26.71 -8.62
N GLY A 38 10.75 27.97 -8.22
CA GLY A 38 9.78 28.72 -7.41
C GLY A 38 8.50 29.06 -8.17
N ASP A 39 8.53 29.05 -9.51
CA ASP A 39 7.36 29.29 -10.35
C ASP A 39 6.52 27.99 -10.48
N PRO A 40 5.24 27.99 -10.08
CA PRO A 40 4.38 26.81 -10.26
C PRO A 40 4.17 26.44 -11.73
N GLU A 41 4.28 27.36 -12.69
CA GLU A 41 4.13 27.04 -14.11
C GLU A 41 5.28 26.15 -14.60
N ASP A 42 6.51 26.43 -14.17
CA ASP A 42 7.68 25.58 -14.45
C ASP A 42 7.48 24.16 -13.88
N ARG A 43 6.96 24.07 -12.64
CA ARG A 43 6.70 22.78 -12.00
C ARG A 43 5.56 22.01 -12.69
N ILE A 44 4.54 22.70 -13.21
CA ILE A 44 3.49 22.10 -14.03
C ILE A 44 4.07 21.52 -15.32
N VAL A 45 4.97 22.25 -16.00
CA VAL A 45 5.69 21.76 -17.19
C VAL A 45 6.49 20.51 -16.82
N ALA A 46 7.27 20.56 -15.74
CA ALA A 46 8.03 19.42 -15.25
C ALA A 46 7.14 18.20 -15.02
N ALA A 47 6.09 18.33 -14.21
CA ALA A 47 5.18 17.23 -13.88
C ALA A 47 4.47 16.64 -15.11
N THR A 48 4.20 17.48 -16.12
CA THR A 48 3.57 17.04 -17.37
C THR A 48 4.51 16.14 -18.16
N TYR A 49 5.74 16.59 -18.44
CA TYR A 49 6.68 15.84 -19.29
C TYR A 49 7.46 14.75 -18.55
N MET A 50 7.50 14.77 -17.22
CA MET A 50 8.07 13.67 -16.42
C MET A 50 7.19 12.40 -16.42
N CYS A 51 5.95 12.47 -16.91
CA CYS A 51 5.04 11.34 -16.93
C CYS A 51 5.65 10.14 -17.69
N PRO A 52 5.46 8.89 -17.22
CA PRO A 52 6.01 7.70 -17.88
C PRO A 52 5.66 7.54 -19.37
N CYS A 53 4.57 8.16 -19.83
CA CYS A 53 4.19 8.19 -21.25
C CYS A 53 5.19 8.98 -22.14
N HIS A 54 5.90 9.97 -21.57
CA HIS A 54 6.92 10.79 -22.23
C HIS A 54 8.33 10.24 -21.99
N VAL A 55 8.66 9.86 -20.75
CA VAL A 55 10.01 9.39 -20.35
C VAL A 55 10.28 7.95 -20.82
N ARG A 56 9.28 7.06 -20.77
CA ARG A 56 9.29 5.67 -21.29
C ARG A 56 10.43 4.74 -20.83
N HIS A 57 11.17 5.13 -19.79
CA HIS A 57 12.12 4.30 -19.08
C HIS A 57 12.09 4.66 -17.60
N ARG A 58 12.50 3.73 -16.72
CA ARG A 58 12.58 4.00 -15.29
C ARG A 58 13.78 4.93 -15.04
N ASN A 59 13.51 6.09 -14.48
CA ASN A 59 14.51 7.05 -13.99
C ASN A 59 14.16 7.39 -12.54
N GLU A 60 15.04 7.05 -11.60
CA GLU A 60 14.76 7.19 -10.17
C GLU A 60 14.67 8.65 -9.72
N GLU A 61 15.45 9.54 -10.34
CA GLU A 61 15.42 10.97 -10.02
C GLU A 61 14.10 11.61 -10.48
N VAL A 62 13.60 11.21 -11.65
CA VAL A 62 12.27 11.63 -12.13
C VAL A 62 11.18 11.16 -11.16
N TRP A 63 11.25 9.93 -10.66
CA TRP A 63 10.28 9.42 -9.68
C TRP A 63 10.34 10.17 -8.35
N LYS A 64 11.54 10.43 -7.83
CA LYS A 64 11.72 11.25 -6.63
C LYS A 64 11.13 12.65 -6.82
N ALA A 65 11.36 13.27 -7.97
CA ALA A 65 10.79 14.58 -8.30
C ALA A 65 9.26 14.55 -8.37
N LEU A 66 8.69 13.54 -9.05
CA LEU A 66 7.24 13.35 -9.11
C LEU A 66 6.63 13.15 -7.72
N TYR A 67 7.25 12.35 -6.86
CA TYR A 67 6.79 12.14 -5.48
C TYR A 67 6.80 13.44 -4.66
N ARG A 68 7.83 14.29 -4.80
CA ARG A 68 7.82 15.62 -4.17
C ARG A 68 6.66 16.48 -4.70
N MET A 69 6.46 16.50 -6.01
CA MET A 69 5.40 17.30 -6.65
C MET A 69 3.99 16.78 -6.36
N MET A 70 3.81 15.53 -5.94
CA MET A 70 2.52 15.03 -5.43
C MET A 70 2.08 15.73 -4.14
N GLU A 71 3.01 16.36 -3.44
CA GLU A 71 2.81 17.12 -2.20
C GLU A 71 3.07 18.62 -2.37
N ASP A 72 3.14 19.09 -3.63
CA ASP A 72 3.37 20.50 -3.95
C ASP A 72 2.35 21.42 -3.31
N GLU A 73 2.70 22.67 -3.02
CA GLU A 73 1.76 23.67 -2.51
C GLU A 73 0.66 24.03 -3.52
N ASP A 74 0.97 24.05 -4.83
CA ASP A 74 0.02 24.36 -5.89
C ASP A 74 -0.75 23.10 -6.30
N ALA A 75 -2.08 23.15 -6.13
CA ALA A 75 -2.96 22.03 -6.45
C ALA A 75 -2.89 21.61 -7.94
N ARG A 76 -2.55 22.52 -8.86
CA ARG A 76 -2.38 22.23 -10.28
C ARG A 76 -1.15 21.36 -10.53
N VAL A 77 -0.06 21.63 -9.81
CA VAL A 77 1.15 20.78 -9.83
C VAL A 77 0.82 19.40 -9.29
N ARG A 78 0.16 19.32 -8.12
CA ARG A 78 -0.26 18.04 -7.52
C ARG A 78 -1.11 17.23 -8.49
N ARG A 79 -2.16 17.82 -9.09
CA ARG A 79 -3.01 17.13 -10.08
C ARG A 79 -2.21 16.52 -11.22
N ARG A 80 -1.20 17.24 -11.75
CA ARG A 80 -0.34 16.73 -12.82
C ARG A 80 0.56 15.58 -12.33
N ALA A 81 1.18 15.73 -11.16
CA ALA A 81 2.02 14.69 -10.60
C ALA A 81 1.22 13.40 -10.30
N TRP A 82 0.03 13.52 -9.72
CA TRP A 82 -0.85 12.37 -9.43
C TRP A 82 -1.38 11.67 -10.67
N HIS A 83 -1.62 12.40 -11.76
CA HIS A 83 -2.04 11.81 -13.03
C HIS A 83 -1.01 10.80 -13.60
N THR A 84 0.28 10.97 -13.29
CA THR A 84 1.33 10.06 -13.77
C THR A 84 1.14 8.60 -13.35
N LEU A 85 0.39 8.36 -12.27
CA LEU A 85 0.05 7.02 -11.81
C LEU A 85 -0.83 6.26 -12.80
N GLU A 86 -1.76 6.95 -13.46
CA GLU A 86 -2.67 6.36 -14.45
C GLU A 86 -1.93 5.93 -15.72
N ASP A 87 -0.90 6.68 -16.07
CA ASP A 87 -0.08 6.46 -17.26
C ASP A 87 1.11 5.53 -17.03
N GLY A 88 1.05 4.76 -15.94
CA GLY A 88 1.94 3.63 -15.66
C GLY A 88 2.96 3.92 -14.56
N GLY A 89 2.50 4.56 -13.48
CA GLY A 89 3.30 4.67 -12.27
C GLY A 89 3.54 3.35 -11.54
N CYS A 90 4.35 3.42 -10.49
CA CYS A 90 4.76 2.26 -9.68
C CYS A 90 4.11 2.32 -8.29
N PRO A 91 2.81 1.97 -8.13
CA PRO A 91 2.10 2.07 -6.85
C PRO A 91 2.65 1.12 -5.77
N THR A 92 3.55 0.20 -6.13
CA THR A 92 4.26 -0.70 -5.20
C THR A 92 5.58 -0.13 -4.67
N ASP A 93 5.93 1.12 -5.02
CA ASP A 93 7.11 1.78 -4.48
C ASP A 93 6.90 2.13 -3.00
N PRO A 94 7.79 1.71 -2.07
CA PRO A 94 7.66 2.03 -0.65
C PRO A 94 7.59 3.53 -0.34
N ALA A 95 8.16 4.39 -1.19
CA ALA A 95 8.08 5.84 -1.01
C ALA A 95 6.68 6.41 -1.29
N PHE A 96 5.83 5.68 -2.02
CA PHE A 96 4.53 6.14 -2.46
C PHE A 96 3.46 6.02 -1.36
N GLU A 97 3.48 4.95 -0.56
CA GLU A 97 2.48 4.73 0.50
C GLU A 97 2.38 5.91 1.48
N PRO A 98 3.47 6.45 2.05
CA PRO A 98 3.38 7.57 2.98
C PRO A 98 2.75 8.82 2.37
N ILE A 99 2.94 9.05 1.06
CA ILE A 99 2.37 10.18 0.33
C ILE A 99 0.86 10.00 0.19
N VAL A 100 0.41 8.80 -0.20
CA VAL A 100 -1.03 8.47 -0.27
C VAL A 100 -1.68 8.66 1.09
N ARG A 101 -1.08 8.14 2.16
CA ARG A 101 -1.61 8.30 3.51
C ARG A 101 -1.74 9.77 3.91
N ARG A 102 -0.69 10.58 3.73
CA ARG A 102 -0.76 12.02 4.05
C ARG A 102 -1.85 12.72 3.24
N ALA A 103 -1.92 12.47 1.93
CA ALA A 103 -2.94 13.06 1.06
C ALA A 103 -4.37 12.73 1.52
N LEU A 104 -4.65 11.52 2.03
CA LEU A 104 -5.97 11.19 2.57
C LEU A 104 -6.41 12.06 3.75
N TYR A 105 -5.46 12.59 4.54
CA TYR A 105 -5.74 13.43 5.71
C TYR A 105 -5.64 14.92 5.42
N THR A 106 -4.73 15.34 4.53
CA THR A 106 -4.39 16.76 4.34
C THR A 106 -4.88 17.35 3.03
N GLU A 107 -5.20 16.54 2.02
CA GLU A 107 -5.57 17.05 0.70
C GLU A 107 -6.95 17.69 0.70
N THR A 108 -7.04 18.89 0.13
CA THR A 108 -8.28 19.65 -0.03
C THR A 108 -8.79 19.63 -1.47
N ASP A 109 -7.90 19.39 -2.43
CA ASP A 109 -8.26 19.27 -3.84
C ASP A 109 -9.00 17.96 -4.11
N ARG A 110 -10.24 18.07 -4.59
CA ARG A 110 -11.12 16.92 -4.82
C ARG A 110 -10.58 15.94 -5.85
N GLN A 111 -9.83 16.40 -6.84
CA GLN A 111 -9.29 15.53 -7.89
C GLN A 111 -8.11 14.74 -7.34
N VAL A 112 -7.18 15.41 -6.64
CA VAL A 112 -6.05 14.73 -5.99
C VAL A 112 -6.53 13.73 -4.94
N LEU A 113 -7.50 14.12 -4.10
CA LEU A 113 -8.10 13.22 -3.12
C LEU A 113 -8.78 12.01 -3.77
N GLY A 114 -9.38 12.20 -4.96
CA GLY A 114 -9.93 11.11 -5.77
C GLY A 114 -8.85 10.09 -6.16
N PHE A 115 -7.70 10.55 -6.64
CA PHE A 115 -6.56 9.68 -6.92
C PHE A 115 -6.05 8.98 -5.66
N ALA A 116 -5.82 9.71 -4.57
CA ALA A 116 -5.35 9.13 -3.32
C ALA A 116 -6.25 7.97 -2.85
N ARG A 117 -7.58 8.16 -2.89
CA ARG A 117 -8.55 7.11 -2.54
C ARG A 117 -8.48 5.89 -3.46
N GLN A 118 -8.32 6.09 -4.77
CA GLN A 118 -8.20 5.00 -5.73
C GLN A 118 -6.97 4.12 -5.45
N PHE A 119 -5.87 4.71 -4.98
CA PHE A 119 -4.65 3.99 -4.66
C PHE A 119 -4.53 3.59 -3.18
N ALA A 120 -5.50 3.96 -2.33
CA ALA A 120 -5.47 3.70 -0.89
C ALA A 120 -5.82 2.26 -0.51
N GLU A 121 -6.59 1.54 -1.32
CA GLU A 121 -7.13 0.21 -0.97
C GLU A 121 -6.08 -0.81 -0.48
N PRO A 122 -4.88 -0.94 -1.09
CA PRO A 122 -3.86 -1.85 -0.59
C PRO A 122 -3.37 -1.46 0.81
N PHE A 123 -3.23 -0.16 1.08
CA PHE A 123 -2.63 0.37 2.31
C PHE A 123 -3.61 0.40 3.49
N LEU A 124 -4.89 0.67 3.23
CA LEU A 124 -5.93 0.62 4.26
C LEU A 124 -6.16 -0.79 4.78
N ASN A 125 -6.01 -1.79 3.90
CA ASN A 125 -6.08 -3.19 4.30
C ASN A 125 -4.87 -3.62 5.12
N GLU A 126 -3.66 -3.09 4.88
CA GLU A 126 -2.51 -3.39 5.74
C GLU A 126 -2.65 -2.81 7.14
N ASP A 127 -3.21 -1.61 7.31
CA ASP A 127 -3.54 -1.08 8.63
C ASP A 127 -4.63 -1.90 9.32
N ALA A 128 -5.68 -2.28 8.58
CA ALA A 128 -6.74 -3.13 9.11
C ALA A 128 -6.22 -4.52 9.47
N VAL A 129 -5.39 -5.13 8.63
CA VAL A 129 -4.76 -6.45 8.87
C VAL A 129 -3.73 -6.38 9.99
N SER A 130 -2.96 -5.29 10.09
CA SER A 130 -2.00 -5.08 11.18
C SER A 130 -2.74 -4.87 12.50
N ARG A 131 -3.81 -4.07 12.52
CA ARG A 131 -4.70 -3.96 13.70
C ARG A 131 -5.34 -5.30 14.06
N ILE A 132 -5.83 -6.08 13.10
CA ILE A 132 -6.35 -7.44 13.33
C ILE A 132 -5.24 -8.38 13.85
N ARG A 133 -3.99 -8.20 13.44
CA ARG A 133 -2.83 -8.97 13.93
C ARG A 133 -2.39 -8.55 15.33
N GLU A 134 -2.43 -7.25 15.64
CA GLU A 134 -2.09 -6.66 16.94
C GLU A 134 -3.20 -6.92 17.98
N GLU A 135 -4.47 -6.90 17.56
CA GLU A 135 -5.63 -7.25 18.39
C GLU A 135 -5.81 -8.75 18.58
N LYS A 136 -5.10 -9.60 17.82
CA LYS A 136 -5.00 -11.02 18.14
C LYS A 136 -4.05 -11.17 19.33
N PRO A 137 -4.52 -11.46 20.56
CA PRO A 137 -3.62 -11.84 21.62
C PRO A 137 -2.79 -13.04 21.14
N ALA A 138 -1.46 -12.91 21.27
CA ALA A 138 -0.52 -13.89 20.77
C ALA A 138 -0.93 -15.31 21.19
N GLY A 139 -1.25 -16.16 20.20
CA GLY A 139 -1.30 -17.61 20.35
C GLY A 139 -2.58 -18.25 20.91
N ARG A 140 -3.69 -17.52 21.13
CA ARG A 140 -4.92 -18.16 21.67
C ARG A 140 -5.92 -18.50 20.56
N GLN A 141 -6.14 -19.79 20.36
CA GLN A 141 -7.19 -20.32 19.48
C GLN A 141 -8.54 -20.31 20.22
N LEU A 142 -9.64 -20.04 19.51
CA LEU A 142 -10.98 -20.29 20.07
C LEU A 142 -11.30 -21.78 19.98
N GLY A 143 -11.68 -22.37 21.11
CA GLY A 143 -11.89 -23.81 21.21
C GLY A 143 -12.88 -24.21 22.29
N LYS A 144 -12.91 -25.50 22.59
CA LYS A 144 -13.63 -26.05 23.74
C LYS A 144 -12.63 -26.25 24.88
N CYS A 145 -12.95 -25.75 26.06
CA CYS A 145 -12.18 -26.04 27.27
C CYS A 145 -12.44 -27.49 27.71
N ASP A 146 -11.39 -28.26 27.94
CA ASP A 146 -11.47 -29.66 28.39
C ASP A 146 -11.89 -29.77 29.86
N PHE A 147 -11.77 -28.70 30.65
CA PHE A 147 -12.10 -28.68 32.09
C PHE A 147 -13.56 -28.28 32.36
N CYS A 148 -13.98 -27.11 31.88
CA CYS A 148 -15.36 -26.63 32.10
C CYS A 148 -16.33 -26.97 30.97
N GLY A 149 -15.83 -27.47 29.84
CA GLY A 149 -16.66 -27.82 28.67
C GLY A 149 -17.16 -26.63 27.85
N SER A 150 -16.92 -25.39 28.27
CA SER A 150 -17.31 -24.16 27.54
C SER A 150 -16.74 -24.16 26.12
N THR A 151 -17.55 -23.78 25.14
CA THR A 151 -17.20 -23.75 23.72
C THR A 151 -17.07 -22.32 23.18
N ARG A 152 -16.22 -22.13 22.16
CA ARG A 152 -15.93 -20.82 21.54
C ARG A 152 -15.30 -19.80 22.50
N VAL A 153 -14.57 -20.28 23.49
CA VAL A 153 -13.79 -19.45 24.41
C VAL A 153 -12.32 -19.47 23.99
N PRO A 154 -11.54 -18.41 24.30
CA PRO A 154 -10.09 -18.45 24.15
C PRO A 154 -9.51 -19.59 24.99
N VAL A 155 -8.74 -20.48 24.36
CA VAL A 155 -8.08 -21.60 25.01
C VAL A 155 -6.58 -21.61 24.70
N ALA A 156 -5.79 -22.10 25.64
CA ALA A 156 -4.37 -22.40 25.50
C ALA A 156 -4.12 -23.89 25.75
N GLN A 157 -2.98 -24.41 25.30
CA GLN A 157 -2.58 -25.79 25.61
C GLN A 157 -1.96 -25.85 27.01
N ASP A 158 -2.54 -26.68 27.87
CA ASP A 158 -1.94 -27.14 29.10
C ASP A 158 -1.18 -28.44 28.82
N TYR A 159 0.14 -28.36 28.80
CA TYR A 159 1.03 -29.49 28.51
C TYR A 159 1.23 -30.41 29.72
N GLU A 160 0.76 -30.04 30.91
CA GLU A 160 0.85 -30.88 32.12
C GLU A 160 -0.29 -31.90 32.18
N THR A 161 -1.39 -31.64 31.48
CA THR A 161 -2.58 -32.49 31.47
C THR A 161 -2.78 -33.20 30.13
N GLU A 162 -2.83 -34.53 30.13
CA GLU A 162 -3.10 -35.35 28.94
C GLU A 162 -4.55 -35.82 28.87
N ILE A 163 -5.21 -35.59 27.72
CA ILE A 163 -6.58 -36.02 27.43
C ILE A 163 -6.59 -37.15 26.39
N PRO A 164 -7.31 -38.27 26.63
CA PRO A 164 -7.49 -39.33 25.65
C PRO A 164 -8.25 -38.83 24.41
N ALA A 165 -7.68 -39.02 23.22
CA ALA A 165 -8.26 -38.64 21.94
C ALA A 165 -8.05 -39.74 20.89
N GLY A 166 -9.03 -40.63 20.72
CA GLY A 166 -9.07 -41.58 19.60
C GLY A 166 -7.89 -42.55 19.53
N GLY A 167 -7.40 -43.04 20.67
CA GLY A 167 -6.26 -43.96 20.74
C GLY A 167 -4.89 -43.29 20.87
N MET A 168 -4.83 -41.95 20.92
CA MET A 168 -3.65 -41.16 21.25
C MET A 168 -3.94 -40.23 22.43
N THR A 169 -2.91 -39.69 23.09
CA THR A 169 -3.05 -38.61 24.07
C THR A 169 -2.69 -37.26 23.45
N ARG A 170 -3.35 -36.20 23.93
CA ARG A 170 -3.03 -34.81 23.57
C ARG A 170 -3.02 -33.93 24.81
N ALA A 171 -2.30 -32.81 24.74
CA ALA A 171 -2.40 -31.75 25.74
C ALA A 171 -3.85 -31.26 25.87
N ALA A 172 -4.25 -30.90 27.09
CA ALA A 172 -5.56 -30.33 27.37
C ALA A 172 -5.66 -28.90 26.81
N TRP A 173 -6.86 -28.51 26.39
CA TRP A 173 -7.19 -27.12 26.09
C TRP A 173 -7.85 -26.49 27.32
N ILE A 174 -7.23 -25.45 27.87
CA ILE A 174 -7.71 -24.77 29.07
C ILE A 174 -8.10 -23.32 28.75
N CYS A 175 -9.24 -22.85 29.27
CA CYS A 175 -9.64 -21.45 29.18
C CYS A 175 -9.06 -20.60 30.32
N ASP A 176 -9.10 -19.28 30.19
CA ASP A 176 -8.55 -18.35 31.19
C ASP A 176 -9.14 -18.53 32.59
N GLU A 177 -10.46 -18.77 32.68
CA GLU A 177 -11.13 -19.00 33.97
C GLU A 177 -10.62 -20.27 34.67
N CYS A 178 -10.45 -21.36 33.92
CA CYS A 178 -9.93 -22.62 34.47
C CYS A 178 -8.43 -22.53 34.78
N SER A 179 -7.67 -21.78 33.99
CA SER A 179 -6.23 -21.56 34.24
C SER A 179 -5.98 -20.70 35.47
N ALA A 180 -6.88 -19.77 35.80
CA ALA A 180 -6.77 -18.92 36.97
C ALA A 180 -7.33 -19.55 38.26
N GLY A 181 -8.16 -20.60 38.14
CA GLY A 181 -8.85 -21.25 39.26
C GLY A 181 -8.11 -22.42 39.92
N GLY A 182 -6.84 -22.66 39.57
CA GLY A 182 -6.04 -23.77 40.10
C GLY A 182 -5.48 -23.52 41.51
N VAL A 183 -6.33 -23.45 42.53
CA VAL A 183 -6.00 -23.81 43.93
C VAL A 183 -7.29 -24.28 44.61
N ASP A 184 -7.16 -25.37 45.37
CA ASP A 184 -8.16 -26.04 46.22
C ASP A 184 -8.99 -27.17 45.56
N ALA A 185 -8.34 -28.34 45.44
CA ALA A 185 -8.92 -29.64 45.79
C ALA A 185 -7.81 -30.67 46.08
#